data_AF-A0A925YJ56-F1
#
_entry.id   AF-A0A925YJ56-F1
#
_cell.length_a   1.000
_cell.length_b   1.000
_cell.length_c   1.000
_cell.angle_alpha   90.00
_cell.angle_beta   90.00
_cell.angle_gamma   90.00
#
_symmetry.space_group_name_H-M   'P 1'
#
loop_
_entity.id
_entity.type
_entity.pdbx_description
1 polymer ?
#
loop_
_entity_poly.entity_id
_entity_poly.type
_entity_poly.pdbx_seq_one_letter_code
_entity_poly.pdbx_strand_id
1 'polypeptide(L)'
;DGPVSLGDLKNIGIELKKTVGTGADAPTTLGVDILGWDFAFELNEAGRQTMQDAGIDAKFVRIPREVLEKKAVDQGDIKFFELAALGVDVQAVGKTVTVILTDFVMPTDDVPQEVQTAITHWSQWIDYWATDWNNRGDAFHNEWQDYRTRKKRNLQHRVTHTYAEPGTYKIVVKVIDILGNDTTKTVSVTI
;
A
#
# COMPACT_ATOMS: atom_id res chain seq x y z
N ASP A 1 -19.32 15.55 5.79
CA ASP A 1 -18.55 15.18 4.58
C ASP A 1 -18.64 13.70 4.31
N GLY A 2 -18.69 13.33 3.02
CA GLY A 2 -18.59 11.94 2.59
C GLY A 2 -17.14 11.46 2.67
N PRO A 3 -16.91 10.13 2.60
CA PRO A 3 -15.56 9.60 2.52
C PRO A 3 -14.85 10.09 1.27
N VAL A 4 -13.52 10.25 1.33
CA VAL A 4 -12.68 10.50 0.15
C VAL A 4 -12.94 9.37 -0.87
N SER A 5 -13.08 9.72 -2.15
CA SER A 5 -13.43 8.80 -3.24
C SER A 5 -12.40 8.81 -4.38
N LEU A 6 -12.45 7.81 -5.27
CA LEU A 6 -11.63 7.80 -6.49
C LEU A 6 -11.87 9.02 -7.39
N GLY A 7 -13.09 9.58 -7.38
CA GLY A 7 -13.40 10.80 -8.11
C GLY A 7 -12.61 12.01 -7.58
N ASP A 8 -12.50 12.11 -6.25
CA ASP A 8 -11.72 13.16 -5.60
C ASP A 8 -10.23 13.01 -5.94
N LEU A 9 -9.69 11.79 -5.91
CA LEU A 9 -8.28 11.53 -6.25
C LEU A 9 -7.94 11.95 -7.67
N LYS A 10 -8.82 11.67 -8.64
CA LYS A 10 -8.64 12.10 -10.03
C LYS A 10 -8.59 13.61 -10.14
N ASN A 11 -9.50 14.31 -9.47
CA ASN A 11 -9.54 15.77 -9.47
C ASN A 11 -8.28 16.36 -8.81
N ILE A 12 -7.88 15.83 -7.66
CA ILE A 12 -6.64 16.22 -6.96
C ILE A 12 -5.44 16.05 -7.88
N GLY A 13 -5.32 14.90 -8.55
CA GLY A 13 -4.19 14.63 -9.46
C GLY A 13 -4.15 15.57 -10.67
N ILE A 14 -5.32 15.94 -11.22
CA ILE A 14 -5.41 16.93 -12.31
C ILE A 14 -4.95 18.30 -11.83
N GLU A 15 -5.40 18.75 -10.66
CA GLU A 15 -5.04 20.08 -10.13
C GLU A 15 -3.57 20.14 -9.71
N LEU A 16 -3.03 19.09 -9.10
CA LEU A 16 -1.60 19.01 -8.77
C LEU A 16 -0.73 19.18 -10.02
N LYS A 17 -1.05 18.46 -11.09
CA LYS A 17 -0.31 18.55 -12.36
C LYS A 17 -0.35 19.94 -13.00
N LYS A 18 -1.45 20.68 -12.84
CA LYS A 18 -1.58 22.06 -13.36
C LYS A 18 -0.76 23.07 -12.55
N THR A 19 -0.55 22.81 -11.27
CA THR A 19 0.02 23.77 -10.32
C THR A 19 1.53 23.59 -10.12
N VAL A 20 2.06 22.39 -10.39
CA VAL A 20 3.50 22.12 -10.29
C VAL A 20 4.30 23.05 -11.21
N GLY A 21 5.25 23.78 -10.63
CA GLY A 21 6.16 24.67 -11.37
C GLY A 21 5.56 25.99 -11.89
N THR A 22 4.30 26.33 -11.55
CA THR A 22 3.62 27.51 -12.12
C THR A 22 3.63 28.76 -11.22
N GLY A 23 4.42 28.79 -10.14
CA GLY A 23 4.47 29.91 -9.20
C GLY A 23 5.62 29.83 -8.20
N ALA A 24 5.84 30.90 -7.43
CA ALA A 24 6.89 30.96 -6.42
C ALA A 24 6.71 29.91 -5.30
N ASP A 25 5.45 29.61 -4.96
CA ASP A 25 5.08 28.63 -3.93
C ASP A 25 4.54 27.32 -4.52
N ALA A 26 4.73 27.11 -5.83
CA ALA A 26 4.26 25.90 -6.49
C ALA A 26 5.05 24.68 -6.01
N PRO A 27 4.39 23.50 -5.88
CA PRO A 27 5.10 22.27 -5.61
C PRO A 27 6.12 22.01 -6.74
N THR A 28 7.31 21.57 -6.35
CA THR A 28 8.38 21.18 -7.31
C THR A 28 8.34 19.71 -7.65
N THR A 29 7.51 18.93 -6.95
CA THR A 29 7.37 17.48 -7.12
C THR A 29 5.90 17.13 -7.30
N LEU A 30 5.64 15.99 -7.93
CA LEU A 30 4.30 15.40 -8.02
C LEU A 30 4.02 14.56 -6.78
N GLY A 31 4.09 15.18 -5.60
CA GLY A 31 3.81 14.56 -4.30
C GLY A 31 2.59 15.18 -3.63
N VAL A 32 1.72 14.36 -3.01
CA VAL A 32 0.56 14.85 -2.27
C VAL A 32 0.18 13.94 -1.09
N ASP A 33 0.00 14.54 0.09
CA ASP A 33 -0.60 13.87 1.25
C ASP A 33 -2.08 14.21 1.31
N ILE A 34 -2.94 13.18 1.28
CA ILE A 34 -4.39 13.32 1.25
C ILE A 34 -4.94 12.92 2.60
N LEU A 35 -5.41 13.92 3.36
CA LEU A 35 -5.98 13.74 4.69
C LEU A 35 -7.50 13.58 4.59
N GLY A 36 -8.04 12.53 5.21
CA GLY A 36 -9.48 12.26 5.22
C GLY A 36 -9.96 11.70 6.56
N TRP A 37 -11.17 12.08 6.98
CA TRP A 37 -11.84 11.46 8.13
C TRP A 37 -12.18 10.00 7.87
N ASP A 38 -12.61 9.72 6.65
CA ASP A 38 -12.94 8.40 6.14
C ASP A 38 -12.55 8.32 4.64
N PHE A 39 -12.26 7.12 4.18
CA PHE A 39 -11.93 6.80 2.79
C PHE A 39 -12.91 5.74 2.31
N ALA A 40 -13.28 5.80 1.03
CA ALA A 40 -14.15 4.79 0.45
C ALA A 40 -13.51 3.39 0.56
N PHE A 41 -14.35 2.35 0.61
CA PHE A 41 -13.88 0.97 0.72
C PHE A 41 -12.86 0.65 -0.39
N GLU A 42 -11.75 -0.02 -0.02
CA GLU A 42 -10.61 -0.37 -0.89
C GLU A 42 -9.92 0.82 -1.60
N LEU A 43 -10.24 2.06 -1.23
CA LEU A 43 -9.65 3.24 -1.88
C LEU A 43 -8.14 3.31 -1.68
N ASN A 44 -7.59 2.77 -0.61
CA ASN A 44 -6.15 2.90 -0.38
C ASN A 44 -5.34 2.23 -1.50
N GLU A 45 -5.63 0.97 -1.83
CA GLU A 45 -4.94 0.26 -2.92
C GLU A 45 -5.33 0.79 -4.30
N ALA A 46 -6.64 0.89 -4.59
CA ALA A 46 -7.11 1.35 -5.90
C ALA A 46 -6.73 2.82 -6.18
N GLY A 47 -6.79 3.65 -5.16
CA GLY A 47 -6.40 5.05 -5.20
C GLY A 47 -4.89 5.22 -5.34
N ARG A 48 -4.09 4.47 -4.57
CA ARG A 48 -2.62 4.50 -4.71
C ARG A 48 -2.19 4.06 -6.10
N GLN A 49 -2.80 3.01 -6.66
CA GLN A 49 -2.56 2.60 -8.05
C GLN A 49 -2.93 3.72 -9.04
N THR A 50 -4.11 4.33 -8.87
CA THR A 50 -4.56 5.45 -9.73
C THR A 50 -3.57 6.62 -9.71
N MET A 51 -3.02 6.96 -8.54
CA MET A 51 -2.04 8.05 -8.40
C MET A 51 -0.67 7.66 -8.98
N GLN A 52 -0.24 6.40 -8.78
CA GLN A 52 0.99 5.85 -9.37
C GLN A 52 0.93 5.84 -10.90
N ASP A 53 -0.19 5.41 -11.49
CA ASP A 53 -0.40 5.44 -12.95
C ASP A 53 -0.35 6.88 -13.49
N ALA A 54 -0.72 7.85 -12.66
CA ALA A 54 -0.59 9.27 -12.97
C ALA A 54 0.83 9.83 -12.73
N GLY A 55 1.77 9.04 -12.22
CA GLY A 55 3.12 9.48 -11.85
C GLY A 55 3.15 10.38 -10.61
N ILE A 56 2.16 10.24 -9.72
CA ILE A 56 2.02 11.03 -8.50
C ILE A 56 2.34 10.13 -7.30
N ASP A 57 3.25 10.61 -6.44
CA ASP A 57 3.51 10.02 -5.14
C ASP A 57 2.43 10.50 -4.16
N ALA A 58 1.55 9.58 -3.74
CA ALA A 58 0.41 9.91 -2.90
C ALA A 58 0.41 9.09 -1.62
N LYS A 59 0.16 9.77 -0.50
CA LYS A 59 -0.12 9.14 0.80
C LYS A 59 -1.54 9.42 1.22
N PHE A 60 -2.18 8.42 1.80
CA PHE A 60 -3.55 8.52 2.30
C PHE A 60 -3.48 8.45 3.82
N VAL A 61 -3.84 9.56 4.47
CA VAL A 61 -3.64 9.74 5.89
C VAL A 61 -5.00 9.91 6.56
N ARG A 62 -5.29 9.08 7.55
CA ARG A 62 -6.53 9.19 8.32
C ARG A 62 -6.41 10.31 9.34
N ILE A 63 -7.42 11.19 9.37
CA ILE A 63 -7.52 12.23 10.40
C ILE A 63 -8.02 11.57 11.70
N PRO A 64 -7.22 11.60 12.78
CA PRO A 64 -7.61 11.04 14.08
C PRO A 64 -8.74 11.88 14.69
N ARG A 65 -9.70 11.25 15.39
CA ARG A 65 -10.86 11.95 15.99
C ARG A 65 -10.46 12.90 17.11
N GLU A 66 -9.32 12.62 17.72
CA GLU A 66 -8.66 13.35 18.79
C GLU A 66 -8.35 14.79 18.40
N VAL A 67 -8.26 15.15 17.10
CA VAL A 67 -8.08 16.55 16.67
C VAL A 67 -9.24 17.45 17.08
N LEU A 68 -10.41 16.88 17.36
CA LEU A 68 -11.57 17.60 17.85
C LEU A 68 -11.45 17.90 19.35
N GLU A 69 -10.54 17.21 20.06
CA GLU A 69 -10.31 17.39 21.48
C GLU A 69 -9.22 18.42 21.70
N LYS A 70 -9.63 19.64 22.10
CA LYS A 70 -8.70 20.74 22.38
C LYS A 70 -7.53 20.35 23.31
N LYS A 71 -7.81 19.52 24.33
CA LYS A 71 -6.79 19.06 25.26
C LYS A 71 -5.72 18.21 24.56
N ALA A 72 -6.11 17.26 23.72
CA ALA A 72 -5.18 16.41 22.99
C ALA A 72 -4.33 17.23 21.99
N VAL A 73 -4.94 18.23 21.36
CA VAL A 73 -4.23 19.20 20.49
C VAL A 73 -3.22 20.01 21.29
N ASP A 74 -3.63 20.61 22.42
CA ASP A 74 -2.77 21.44 23.26
C ASP A 74 -1.60 20.64 23.86
N GLN A 75 -1.80 19.34 24.12
CA GLN A 75 -0.79 18.42 24.64
C GLN A 75 0.15 17.87 23.56
N GLY A 76 -0.17 18.05 22.27
CA GLY A 76 0.60 17.49 21.17
C GLY A 76 0.43 15.98 21.00
N ASP A 77 -0.64 15.40 21.55
CA ASP A 77 -0.91 13.96 21.55
C ASP A 77 -1.61 13.47 20.27
N ILE A 78 -1.69 14.31 19.24
CA ILE A 78 -2.31 13.98 17.96
C ILE A 78 -1.30 13.27 17.05
N LYS A 79 -1.66 12.06 16.61
CA LYS A 79 -0.87 11.27 15.65
C LYS A 79 -1.69 10.95 14.41
N PHE A 80 -1.13 11.27 13.25
CA PHE A 80 -1.71 10.95 11.95
C PHE A 80 -1.11 9.64 11.43
N PHE A 81 -1.96 8.75 10.93
CA PHE A 81 -1.54 7.44 10.44
C PHE A 81 -1.89 7.26 8.97
N GLU A 82 -0.93 6.73 8.22
CA GLU A 82 -1.14 6.35 6.84
C GLU A 82 -1.95 5.05 6.76
N LEU A 83 -2.83 4.95 5.78
CA LEU A 83 -3.62 3.75 5.52
C LEU A 83 -2.72 2.59 5.05
N ALA A 84 -3.11 1.35 5.36
CA ALA A 84 -2.33 0.15 5.02
C ALA A 84 -2.13 -0.04 3.52
N ALA A 85 -0.89 0.01 3.03
CA ALA A 85 -0.57 -0.03 1.61
C ALA A 85 0.53 -1.05 1.30
N LEU A 86 0.40 -1.77 0.18
CA LEU A 86 1.37 -2.76 -0.28
C LEU A 86 2.05 -2.34 -1.59
N GLY A 87 3.38 -2.20 -1.53
CA GLY A 87 4.23 -2.00 -2.70
C GLY A 87 4.59 -3.33 -3.36
N VAL A 88 4.22 -3.51 -4.63
CA VAL A 88 4.58 -4.69 -5.44
C VAL A 88 5.13 -4.23 -6.78
N ASP A 89 6.30 -4.75 -7.13
CA ASP A 89 6.87 -4.69 -8.49
C ASP A 89 6.72 -6.05 -9.18
N VAL A 90 6.49 -6.04 -10.49
CA VAL A 90 6.30 -7.24 -11.31
C VAL A 90 7.18 -7.15 -12.54
N GLN A 91 8.09 -8.12 -12.66
CA GLN A 91 9.05 -8.20 -13.76
C GLN A 91 8.77 -9.45 -14.59
N ALA A 92 8.59 -9.28 -15.90
CA ALA A 92 8.33 -10.37 -16.84
C ALA A 92 9.48 -10.53 -17.85
N VAL A 93 9.99 -11.76 -17.98
CA VAL A 93 11.01 -12.14 -18.98
C VAL A 93 10.59 -13.45 -19.63
N GLY A 94 10.20 -13.38 -20.90
CA GLY A 94 9.54 -14.51 -21.58
C GLY A 94 8.30 -14.94 -20.82
N LYS A 95 8.14 -16.25 -20.58
CA LYS A 95 7.02 -16.80 -19.79
C LYS A 95 7.22 -16.76 -18.28
N THR A 96 8.29 -16.12 -17.81
CA THR A 96 8.66 -16.09 -16.39
C THR A 96 8.34 -14.73 -15.77
N VAL A 97 7.54 -14.74 -14.71
CA VAL A 97 7.17 -13.55 -13.95
C VAL A 97 7.78 -13.62 -12.56
N THR A 98 8.33 -12.50 -12.11
CA THR A 98 8.86 -12.31 -10.76
C THR A 98 8.06 -11.23 -10.06
N VAL A 99 7.50 -11.58 -8.90
CA VAL A 99 6.81 -10.66 -7.99
C VAL A 99 7.78 -10.25 -6.90
N ILE A 100 7.88 -8.95 -6.63
CA ILE A 100 8.77 -8.37 -5.64
C ILE A 100 7.98 -7.46 -4.71
N LEU A 101 8.01 -7.74 -3.40
CA LEU A 101 7.54 -6.78 -2.40
C LEU A 101 8.56 -5.65 -2.28
N THR A 102 8.13 -4.41 -2.49
CA THR A 102 9.01 -3.23 -2.51
C THR A 102 8.82 -2.32 -1.32
N ASP A 103 7.63 -2.29 -0.75
CA ASP A 103 7.27 -1.46 0.39
C ASP A 103 6.04 -2.04 1.11
N PHE A 104 5.86 -1.70 2.38
CA PHE A 104 4.64 -2.01 3.13
C PHE A 104 4.43 -1.01 4.26
N VAL A 105 3.22 -0.46 4.30
CA VAL A 105 2.74 0.44 5.34
C VAL A 105 1.55 -0.21 6.02
N MET A 106 1.49 -0.12 7.33
CA MET A 106 0.32 -0.48 8.13
C MET A 106 0.06 0.62 9.18
N PRO A 107 -1.19 0.81 9.62
CA PRO A 107 -1.50 1.59 10.82
C PRO A 107 -0.73 1.05 12.02
N THR A 108 -0.19 1.94 12.86
CA THR A 108 0.66 1.56 14.00
C THR A 108 0.06 1.97 15.35
N ASP A 109 -1.19 2.43 15.35
CA ASP A 109 -1.96 2.87 16.52
C ASP A 109 -1.93 1.83 17.64
N ASP A 110 -2.13 0.55 17.29
CA ASP A 110 -2.18 -0.58 18.22
C ASP A 110 -0.81 -1.21 18.50
N VAL A 111 0.27 -0.64 17.94
CA VAL A 111 1.63 -1.15 18.11
C VAL A 111 2.33 -0.39 19.25
N PRO A 112 2.90 -1.05 20.27
CA PRO A 112 3.66 -0.38 21.32
C PRO A 112 4.84 0.45 20.77
N GLN A 113 5.09 1.64 21.33
CA GLN A 113 6.13 2.56 20.87
C GLN A 113 7.54 1.93 20.81
N GLU A 114 7.84 1.02 21.73
CA GLU A 114 9.12 0.27 21.74
C GLU A 114 9.28 -0.57 20.47
N VAL A 115 8.21 -1.26 20.04
CA VAL A 115 8.20 -2.05 18.81
C VAL A 115 8.34 -1.13 17.61
N GLN A 116 7.56 -0.04 17.54
CA GLN A 116 7.66 0.93 16.44
C GLN A 116 9.09 1.46 16.26
N THR A 117 9.76 1.79 17.36
CA THR A 117 11.13 2.32 17.34
C THR A 117 12.17 1.27 16.97
N ALA A 118 11.90 -0.01 17.22
CA ALA A 118 12.77 -1.13 16.87
C ALA A 118 12.66 -1.55 15.40
N ILE A 119 11.61 -1.12 14.68
CA ILE A 119 11.45 -1.38 13.26
C ILE A 119 12.35 -0.44 12.47
N THR A 120 13.24 -1.02 11.68
CA THR A 120 14.25 -0.32 10.86
C THR A 120 14.01 -0.50 9.36
N HIS A 121 13.18 -1.48 9.00
CA HIS A 121 12.87 -1.81 7.62
C HIS A 121 11.40 -2.23 7.49
N TRP A 122 10.71 -1.76 6.45
CA TRP A 122 9.28 -1.98 6.23
C TRP A 122 8.88 -3.46 6.31
N SER A 123 9.72 -4.37 5.83
CA SER A 123 9.39 -5.80 5.79
C SER A 123 9.29 -6.44 7.18
N GLN A 124 9.80 -5.79 8.22
CA GLN A 124 9.64 -6.26 9.60
C GLN A 124 8.20 -6.13 10.10
N TRP A 125 7.37 -5.32 9.43
CA TRP A 125 5.92 -5.27 9.68
C TRP A 125 5.16 -6.47 9.10
N ILE A 126 5.82 -7.33 8.32
CA ILE A 126 5.21 -8.48 7.65
C ILE A 126 5.63 -9.78 8.33
N ASP A 127 4.65 -10.56 8.77
CA ASP A 127 4.85 -11.91 9.30
C ASP A 127 4.60 -13.00 8.25
N TYR A 128 3.72 -12.76 7.28
CA TYR A 128 3.38 -13.73 6.24
C TYR A 128 3.06 -13.04 4.92
N TRP A 129 3.39 -13.68 3.79
CA TRP A 129 2.80 -13.32 2.51
C TRP A 129 2.65 -14.51 1.57
N ALA A 130 1.73 -14.40 0.62
CA ALA A 130 1.43 -15.42 -0.36
C ALA A 130 1.02 -14.85 -1.72
N THR A 131 1.08 -15.70 -2.74
CA THR A 131 0.71 -15.37 -4.12
C THR A 131 -0.27 -16.39 -4.71
N ASP A 132 -1.29 -15.87 -5.38
CA ASP A 132 -2.14 -16.57 -6.36
C ASP A 132 -1.74 -16.04 -7.74
N TRP A 133 -1.22 -16.90 -8.61
CA TRP A 133 -0.62 -16.51 -9.89
C TRP A 133 -1.66 -16.30 -10.99
N ASN A 134 -2.89 -16.77 -10.82
CA ASN A 134 -3.89 -16.74 -11.89
C ASN A 134 -5.32 -16.68 -11.35
N ASN A 135 -5.58 -15.68 -10.52
CA ASN A 135 -6.88 -15.52 -9.88
C ASN A 135 -7.97 -15.23 -10.92
N ARG A 136 -9.08 -15.98 -10.86
CA ARG A 136 -10.18 -15.88 -11.84
C ARG A 136 -11.33 -15.01 -11.34
N GLY A 137 -11.09 -14.20 -10.30
CA GLY A 137 -12.15 -13.46 -9.59
C GLY A 137 -12.92 -14.33 -8.59
N ASP A 138 -12.37 -15.49 -8.26
CA ASP A 138 -12.84 -16.43 -7.26
C ASP A 138 -11.99 -16.36 -5.98
N ALA A 139 -12.19 -17.32 -5.08
CA ALA A 139 -11.45 -17.38 -3.82
C ALA A 139 -9.94 -17.40 -4.07
N PHE A 140 -9.18 -16.79 -3.15
CA PHE A 140 -7.73 -16.75 -3.22
C PHE A 140 -7.14 -18.17 -3.18
N HIS A 141 -6.37 -18.54 -4.21
CA HIS A 141 -5.66 -19.82 -4.27
C HIS A 141 -4.21 -19.63 -3.85
N ASN A 142 -3.87 -20.14 -2.68
CA ASN A 142 -2.51 -20.08 -2.19
C ASN A 142 -1.61 -21.07 -2.93
N GLU A 143 -0.82 -20.57 -3.89
CA GLU A 143 0.11 -21.36 -4.69
C GLU A 143 1.56 -21.27 -4.20
N TRP A 144 1.89 -20.18 -3.50
CA TRP A 144 3.19 -20.00 -2.85
C TRP A 144 3.05 -19.07 -1.65
N GLN A 145 3.88 -19.30 -0.62
CA GLN A 145 3.93 -18.49 0.60
C GLN A 145 5.31 -18.46 1.25
N ASP A 146 5.61 -17.38 1.97
CA ASP A 146 6.69 -17.33 2.96
C ASP A 146 6.22 -16.65 4.25
N TYR A 147 6.79 -17.07 5.39
CA TYR A 147 6.41 -16.56 6.70
C TYR A 147 7.55 -16.63 7.72
N ARG A 148 7.48 -15.73 8.70
CA ARG A 148 8.41 -15.68 9.84
C ARG A 148 7.99 -16.70 10.90
N THR A 149 8.99 -17.27 11.54
CA THR A 149 8.81 -18.09 12.75
C THR A 149 9.80 -17.64 13.81
N ARG A 150 9.65 -18.15 15.04
CA ARG A 150 10.64 -17.89 16.11
C ARG A 150 12.08 -18.26 15.70
N LYS A 151 12.24 -19.30 14.87
CA LYS A 151 13.52 -19.81 14.39
C LYS A 151 13.97 -19.19 13.07
N LYS A 152 13.03 -18.85 12.17
CA LYS A 152 13.29 -18.23 10.87
C LYS A 152 12.75 -16.81 10.89
N ARG A 153 13.62 -15.85 11.16
CA ARG A 153 13.23 -14.44 11.19
C ARG A 153 13.25 -13.79 9.81
N ASN A 154 13.97 -14.32 8.84
CA ASN A 154 14.02 -13.72 7.50
C ASN A 154 12.77 -14.06 6.68
N LEU A 155 12.31 -13.09 5.90
CA LEU A 155 11.23 -13.23 4.94
C LEU A 155 11.83 -13.02 3.54
N GLN A 156 11.50 -13.88 2.58
CA GLN A 156 11.81 -13.62 1.18
C GLN A 156 10.87 -12.53 0.67
N HIS A 157 11.40 -11.56 -0.08
CA HIS A 157 10.59 -10.48 -0.66
C HIS A 157 10.34 -10.70 -2.16
N ARG A 158 10.73 -11.86 -2.71
CA ARG A 158 10.66 -12.17 -4.13
C ARG A 158 10.27 -13.61 -4.34
N VAL A 159 9.39 -13.83 -5.32
CA VAL A 159 9.05 -15.15 -5.84
C VAL A 159 8.93 -15.10 -7.36
N THR A 160 9.25 -16.20 -8.02
CA THR A 160 9.19 -16.35 -9.48
C THR A 160 8.27 -17.50 -9.85
N HIS A 161 7.51 -17.33 -10.94
CA HIS A 161 6.66 -18.36 -11.54
C HIS A 161 6.84 -18.35 -13.06
N THR A 162 6.86 -19.54 -13.66
CA THR A 162 6.93 -19.70 -15.13
C THR A 162 5.64 -20.30 -15.63
N TYR A 163 4.94 -19.56 -16.48
CA TYR A 163 3.68 -19.99 -17.07
C TYR A 163 3.91 -20.96 -18.24
N ALA A 164 2.97 -21.88 -18.43
CA ALA A 164 3.01 -22.81 -19.55
C ALA A 164 2.76 -22.09 -20.88
N GLU A 165 1.83 -21.13 -20.92
CA GLU A 165 1.41 -20.43 -22.14
C GLU A 165 1.53 -18.90 -22.00
N PRO A 166 1.72 -18.16 -23.11
CA PRO A 166 1.57 -16.71 -23.11
C PRO A 166 0.13 -16.30 -22.81
N GLY A 167 -0.06 -15.11 -22.26
CA GLY A 167 -1.38 -14.61 -21.93
C GLY A 167 -1.36 -13.50 -20.90
N THR A 168 -2.57 -13.02 -20.57
CA THR A 168 -2.77 -12.06 -19.49
C THR A 168 -3.21 -12.79 -18.24
N TYR A 169 -2.47 -12.59 -17.16
CA TYR A 169 -2.67 -13.22 -15.86
C TYR A 169 -2.95 -12.17 -14.80
N LYS A 170 -3.84 -12.51 -13.87
CA LYS A 170 -4.14 -11.71 -12.69
C LYS A 170 -3.46 -12.36 -11.50
N ILE A 171 -2.42 -11.70 -11.01
CA ILE A 171 -1.68 -12.13 -9.82
C ILE A 171 -2.27 -11.42 -8.62
N VAL A 172 -2.58 -12.16 -7.57
CA VAL A 172 -3.02 -11.61 -6.28
C VAL A 172 -1.93 -11.87 -5.25
N VAL A 173 -1.49 -10.82 -4.58
CA VAL A 173 -0.52 -10.85 -3.49
C VAL A 173 -1.24 -10.54 -2.20
N LYS A 174 -1.11 -11.41 -1.20
CA LYS A 174 -1.69 -11.23 0.13
C LYS A 174 -0.57 -11.15 1.16
N VAL A 175 -0.59 -10.12 1.99
CA VAL A 175 0.32 -9.91 3.13
C VAL A 175 -0.49 -9.96 4.42
N ILE A 176 0.07 -10.56 5.47
CA ILE A 176 -0.43 -10.49 6.84
C ILE A 176 0.61 -9.75 7.69
N ASP A 177 0.16 -8.72 8.37
CA ASP A 177 1.00 -7.90 9.24
C ASP A 177 1.23 -8.55 10.62
N ILE A 178 2.07 -7.92 11.45
CA ILE A 178 2.38 -8.41 12.81
C ILE A 178 1.20 -8.39 13.79
N LEU A 179 0.09 -7.72 13.44
CA LEU A 179 -1.15 -7.69 14.20
C LEU A 179 -2.16 -8.72 13.67
N GLY A 180 -1.86 -9.39 12.56
CA GLY A 180 -2.71 -10.39 11.92
C GLY A 180 -3.71 -9.83 10.92
N ASN A 181 -3.64 -8.54 10.57
CA ASN A 181 -4.51 -7.97 9.53
C ASN A 181 -3.98 -8.30 8.14
N ASP A 182 -4.89 -8.51 7.19
CA ASP A 182 -4.52 -8.79 5.81
C ASP A 182 -4.60 -7.55 4.92
N THR A 183 -3.62 -7.42 4.01
CA THR A 183 -3.62 -6.47 2.91
C THR A 183 -3.43 -7.24 1.61
N THR A 184 -4.31 -7.01 0.64
CA THR A 184 -4.30 -7.72 -0.64
C THR A 184 -4.10 -6.74 -1.79
N LYS A 185 -3.22 -7.09 -2.73
CA LYS A 185 -2.99 -6.33 -3.96
C LYS A 185 -3.14 -7.23 -5.18
N THR A 186 -3.83 -6.72 -6.19
CA THR A 186 -4.01 -7.40 -7.47
C THR A 186 -3.21 -6.70 -8.55
N VAL A 187 -2.43 -7.45 -9.33
CA VAL A 187 -1.64 -6.95 -10.46
C VAL A 187 -1.96 -7.78 -11.70
N SER A 188 -2.17 -7.12 -12.84
CA SER A 188 -2.31 -7.78 -14.14
C SER A 188 -0.99 -7.75 -14.88
N VAL A 189 -0.56 -8.89 -15.41
CA VAL A 189 0.66 -9.03 -16.21
C VAL A 189 0.34 -9.71 -17.54
N THR A 190 0.94 -9.25 -18.62
CA THR A 190 0.87 -9.90 -19.94
C THR A 190 2.26 -10.39 -20.31
N ILE A 191 2.36 -11.67 -20.65
CA ILE A 191 3.59 -12.38 -21.03
C ILE A 191 3.44 -13.06 -22.39
#